data_AF-A0AAD4LFE3-F1
#
_entry.id   AF-A0AAD4LFE3-F1
#
_cell.length_a   1.000
_cell.length_b   1.000
_cell.length_c   1.000
_cell.angle_alpha   90.00
_cell.angle_beta   90.00
_cell.angle_gamma   90.00
#
_symmetry.space_group_name_H-M   'P 1'
#
loop_
_entity.id
_entity.type
_entity.pdbx_description
1 polymer ?
#
loop_
_entity_poly.entity_id
_entity_poly.type
_entity_poly.pdbx_seq_one_letter_code
_entity_poly.pdbx_strand_id
1 'polypeptide(L)'
;MSLSSLRRVAPSSYRRLRGTRHHKASQPISLQGSTARGSDHLGHPSRTLEPSKTESYLLSLLTDDVTPSLRDLERLKPPEHPDSHSKEYTAVYSALLDNICRSFSNDQLRSFTQQYGLSLGSKLRKASYAEAIVEKAWQWPSLRELKRARSGRAEVTSLALALSPSELFILLGKDGSDLFQLSREYNVYASVKRNPLSLYLEGSRDSVKGAEEYIDRVRKGIVEDTFDTPSKHPIPQEAFHSISRLSGAFLEKTEDQKLRVRAKHPSNIMLAKRLAIRANYQTEPSELLSQQTHYKDKELRTPTAAPLAYSLYPFSGPRLLPTMTRSTTFLRWRRVGDWLGDTRSQSLDISGLAQSRGSLFSIDGAETDLQHRLLGNITSSGTKRLVSAFSGHILFPVSRVDEQGSLKSPHTGGLTYTDTRSWVAAQRTSATFFPSLPLELVKALPSQQRVLHRLVYRCSPVFEQDNSATTKFIRIEVPLIDP
;
A
#
# COMPACT_ATOMS: atom_id res chain seq x y z
N MET A 1 23.75 -28.27 32.93
CA MET A 1 24.82 -28.77 32.05
C MET A 1 24.87 -27.93 30.78
N SER A 2 26.06 -27.42 30.51
CA SER A 2 26.64 -26.91 29.26
C SER A 2 25.87 -25.95 28.33
N LEU A 3 26.50 -24.78 28.20
CA LEU A 3 26.42 -23.75 27.18
C LEU A 3 26.84 -24.23 25.77
N SER A 4 26.63 -23.34 24.80
CA SER A 4 27.23 -23.21 23.44
C SER A 4 26.38 -23.79 22.29
N SER A 5 26.19 -23.14 21.14
CA SER A 5 26.89 -22.02 20.50
C SER A 5 25.99 -21.33 19.45
N LEU A 6 25.85 -20.01 19.57
CA LEU A 6 25.27 -19.14 18.54
C LEU A 6 26.38 -18.66 17.61
N ARG A 7 26.41 -19.15 16.36
CA ARG A 7 27.23 -18.59 15.29
C ARG A 7 26.65 -17.25 14.85
N ARG A 8 27.34 -16.16 15.18
CA ARG A 8 27.13 -14.83 14.60
C ARG A 8 27.63 -14.84 13.14
N VAL A 9 26.71 -14.61 12.20
CA VAL A 9 27.05 -14.23 10.83
C VAL A 9 27.07 -12.69 10.78
N ALA A 10 28.22 -12.12 10.42
CA ALA A 10 28.42 -10.69 10.29
C ALA A 10 27.60 -10.12 9.12
N PRO A 11 26.97 -8.93 9.26
CA PRO A 11 26.35 -8.28 8.14
C PRO A 11 27.38 -7.55 7.28
N SER A 12 27.28 -7.81 5.99
CA SER A 12 27.94 -7.16 4.86
C SER A 12 27.87 -5.63 4.95
N SER A 13 29.03 -5.00 4.83
CA SER A 13 29.26 -3.57 4.84
C SER A 13 28.72 -2.92 3.55
N TYR A 14 27.60 -2.20 3.67
CA TYR A 14 27.15 -1.29 2.62
C TYR A 14 28.07 -0.07 2.53
N ARG A 15 28.85 -0.05 1.45
CA ARG A 15 29.75 1.02 1.02
C ARG A 15 28.93 2.28 0.70
N ARG A 16 28.93 3.27 1.60
CA ARG A 16 28.42 4.64 1.32
C ARG A 16 29.34 5.30 0.30
N LEU A 17 28.84 5.55 -0.90
CA LEU A 17 29.43 6.51 -1.84
C LEU A 17 29.27 7.92 -1.25
N ARG A 18 30.36 8.46 -0.70
CA ARG A 18 30.48 9.88 -0.40
C ARG A 18 30.72 10.63 -1.71
N GLY A 19 29.73 11.38 -2.17
CA GLY A 19 29.92 12.40 -3.19
C GLY A 19 30.75 13.54 -2.62
N THR A 20 31.99 13.66 -3.06
CA THR A 20 32.85 14.83 -2.81
C THR A 20 32.33 16.01 -3.61
N ARG A 21 31.71 16.98 -2.93
CA ARG A 21 31.47 18.31 -3.50
C ARG A 21 32.75 19.14 -3.39
N HIS A 22 33.27 19.56 -4.54
CA HIS A 22 34.35 20.52 -4.67
C HIS A 22 33.94 21.87 -4.05
N HIS A 23 34.64 22.28 -2.99
CA HIS A 23 34.68 23.68 -2.58
C HIS A 23 35.69 24.41 -3.47
N LYS A 24 35.20 25.34 -4.30
CA LYS A 24 36.02 26.37 -4.94
C LYS A 24 36.46 27.35 -3.86
N ALA A 25 37.74 27.32 -3.53
CA ALA A 25 38.42 28.36 -2.76
C ALA A 25 38.43 29.65 -3.58
N SER A 26 37.82 30.71 -3.05
CA SER A 26 37.93 32.06 -3.59
C SER A 26 39.15 32.72 -2.94
N GLN A 27 40.08 33.16 -3.78
CA GLN A 27 41.31 33.85 -3.40
C GLN A 27 41.01 35.24 -2.79
N PRO A 28 41.84 35.75 -1.86
CA PRO A 28 41.82 37.15 -1.49
C PRO A 28 42.59 37.99 -2.53
N ILE A 29 41.94 39.03 -3.04
CA ILE A 29 42.54 40.06 -3.88
C ILE A 29 43.37 40.97 -2.97
N SER A 30 44.69 40.86 -3.10
CA SER A 30 45.68 41.80 -2.58
C SER A 30 45.80 42.99 -3.55
N LEU A 31 45.49 44.20 -3.09
CA LEU A 31 45.86 45.44 -3.77
C LEU A 31 46.94 46.14 -2.95
N GLN A 32 48.19 45.95 -3.40
CA GLN A 32 49.30 46.85 -3.13
C GLN A 32 49.17 48.07 -4.06
N GLY A 33 49.35 49.25 -3.50
CA GLY A 33 49.52 50.50 -4.23
C GLY A 33 50.38 51.45 -3.40
N SER A 34 51.66 51.50 -3.72
CA SER A 34 52.68 52.38 -3.15
C SER A 34 52.57 53.82 -3.68
N THR A 35 53.07 54.78 -2.89
CA THR A 35 53.74 56.08 -3.21
C THR A 35 53.25 57.17 -2.25
N ALA A 36 53.95 58.24 -1.91
CA ALA A 36 55.36 58.57 -1.74
C ALA A 36 55.38 59.94 -1.03
N ARG A 37 56.40 60.16 -0.18
CA ARG A 37 57.04 61.43 0.22
C ARG A 37 56.29 62.77 0.03
N GLY A 38 56.04 63.44 1.15
CA GLY A 38 56.73 64.67 1.60
C GLY A 38 56.53 65.98 0.83
N SER A 39 56.09 67.02 1.54
CA SER A 39 56.55 68.41 1.37
C SER A 39 55.93 69.30 2.44
N ASP A 40 56.77 69.88 3.29
CA ASP A 40 56.49 71.14 3.98
C ASP A 40 56.32 72.26 2.94
N HIS A 41 55.42 73.23 3.19
CA HIS A 41 55.66 74.67 3.02
C HIS A 41 54.40 75.52 3.30
N LEU A 42 54.54 76.39 4.32
CA LEU A 42 54.21 77.83 4.35
C LEU A 42 52.93 78.34 3.67
N GLY A 43 52.00 78.78 4.53
CA GLY A 43 51.41 80.12 4.57
C GLY A 43 50.92 80.79 3.28
N HIS A 44 49.60 80.88 3.13
CA HIS A 44 48.95 81.99 2.44
C HIS A 44 47.50 82.23 2.95
N PRO A 45 46.99 83.47 2.81
CA PRO A 45 46.00 84.06 3.70
C PRO A 45 44.57 83.60 3.46
N SER A 46 43.82 83.62 4.56
CA SER A 46 42.39 83.39 4.71
C SER A 46 41.57 84.06 3.61
N ARG A 47 41.13 83.26 2.64
CA ARG A 47 40.05 83.61 1.72
C ARG A 47 38.76 83.23 2.43
N THR A 48 37.97 84.22 2.81
CA THR A 48 36.61 84.08 3.37
C THR A 48 35.77 83.29 2.37
N LEU A 49 35.69 81.98 2.58
CA LEU A 49 34.79 81.09 1.86
C LEU A 49 33.39 81.42 2.37
N GLU A 50 32.56 81.94 1.47
CA GLU A 50 31.11 82.01 1.65
C GLU A 50 30.63 80.67 2.23
N PRO A 51 29.85 80.68 3.33
CA PRO A 51 29.41 79.44 3.96
C PRO A 51 28.69 78.61 2.91
N SER A 52 29.07 77.34 2.79
CA SER A 52 28.41 76.41 1.89
C SER A 52 26.90 76.47 2.13
N LYS A 53 26.07 76.29 1.10
CA LYS A 53 24.60 76.19 1.27
C LYS A 53 24.22 75.19 2.37
N THR A 54 25.03 74.14 2.57
CA THR A 54 24.88 73.20 3.70
C THR A 54 25.17 73.82 5.07
N GLU A 55 26.18 74.68 5.20
CA GLU A 55 26.48 75.38 6.45
C GLU A 55 25.43 76.44 6.78
N SER A 56 24.94 77.16 5.76
CA SER A 56 23.84 78.12 5.91
C SER A 56 22.56 77.42 6.39
N TYR A 57 22.27 76.22 5.84
CA TYR A 57 21.15 75.39 6.28
C TYR A 57 21.35 74.82 7.69
N LEU A 58 22.56 74.35 8.03
CA LEU A 58 22.88 73.87 9.39
C LEU A 58 22.81 75.00 10.43
N LEU A 59 23.24 76.22 10.08
CA LEU A 59 23.09 77.40 10.92
C LEU A 59 21.62 77.81 11.08
N SER A 60 20.81 77.71 10.03
CA SER A 60 19.35 77.93 10.14
C SER A 60 18.66 76.90 11.04
N LEU A 61 19.10 75.63 10.98
CA LEU A 61 18.59 74.58 11.87
C LEU A 61 19.04 74.78 13.32
N LEU A 62 20.19 75.41 13.54
CA LEU A 62 20.67 75.78 14.88
C LEU A 62 19.94 77.00 15.45
N THR A 63 19.44 77.92 14.61
CA THR A 63 18.69 79.10 15.06
C THR A 63 17.21 78.84 15.31
N ASP A 64 16.61 77.87 14.61
CA ASP A 64 15.16 77.67 14.67
C ASP A 64 14.69 76.77 15.84
N ASP A 65 15.60 76.24 16.67
CA ASP A 65 15.29 75.39 17.85
C ASP A 65 14.22 74.31 17.54
N VAL A 66 14.23 73.80 16.30
CA VAL A 66 13.18 72.91 15.80
C VAL A 66 13.37 71.55 16.44
N THR A 67 12.72 71.36 17.58
CA THR A 67 12.62 70.05 18.21
C THR A 67 11.90 69.10 17.25
N PRO A 68 12.50 67.94 16.89
CA PRO A 68 11.88 66.97 16.00
C PRO A 68 10.51 66.55 16.52
N SER A 69 9.51 66.65 15.67
CA SER A 69 8.12 66.38 16.04
C SER A 69 7.75 64.92 15.78
N LEU A 70 6.62 64.47 16.33
CA LEU A 70 6.07 63.14 16.04
C LEU A 70 5.82 62.94 14.53
N ARG A 71 5.50 64.03 13.81
CA ARG A 71 5.29 63.99 12.35
C ARG A 71 6.57 63.63 11.61
N ASP A 72 7.74 64.03 12.12
CA ASP A 72 9.02 63.71 11.50
C ASP A 72 9.37 62.22 11.67
N LEU A 73 8.97 61.62 12.80
CA LEU A 73 9.05 60.18 13.00
C LEU A 73 8.11 59.41 12.06
N GLU A 74 6.87 59.86 11.91
CA GLU A 74 5.88 59.25 10.99
C GLU A 74 6.32 59.36 9.51
N ARG A 75 7.08 60.39 9.13
CA ARG A 75 7.67 60.49 7.78
C ARG A 75 8.69 59.38 7.48
N LEU A 76 9.31 58.78 8.50
CA LEU A 76 10.22 57.64 8.32
C LEU A 76 9.49 56.31 8.23
N LYS A 77 8.18 56.26 8.53
CA LYS A 77 7.37 55.06 8.41
C LYS A 77 7.24 54.69 6.93
N PRO A 78 7.68 53.48 6.51
CA PRO A 78 7.47 53.04 5.13
C PRO A 78 5.96 52.90 4.87
N PRO A 79 5.47 53.30 3.69
CA PRO A 79 4.05 53.19 3.36
C PRO A 79 3.57 51.73 3.36
N GLU A 80 4.44 50.81 2.93
CA GLU A 80 4.21 49.37 2.97
C GLU A 80 5.44 48.67 3.53
N HIS A 81 5.23 47.57 4.23
CA HIS A 81 6.29 46.73 4.74
C HIS A 81 6.33 45.39 3.97
N PRO A 82 7.52 44.78 3.79
CA PRO A 82 7.62 43.46 3.17
C PRO A 82 6.81 42.42 3.94
N ASP A 83 6.47 41.31 3.28
CA ASP A 83 5.90 40.14 3.98
C ASP A 83 6.87 39.66 5.07
N SER A 84 6.34 39.44 6.28
CA SER A 84 7.04 38.93 7.46
C SER A 84 7.82 37.62 7.21
N HIS A 85 7.40 36.84 6.20
CA HIS A 85 8.06 35.62 5.79
C HIS A 85 9.18 35.83 4.76
N SER A 86 9.26 37.00 4.12
CA SER A 86 10.33 37.33 3.17
C SER A 86 11.71 37.39 3.86
N LYS A 87 12.76 37.11 3.09
CA LYS A 87 14.15 37.32 3.52
C LYS A 87 14.49 38.81 3.60
N GLU A 88 13.78 39.65 2.84
CA GLU A 88 13.99 41.08 2.79
C GLU A 88 13.47 41.80 4.04
N TYR A 89 12.43 41.24 4.69
CA TYR A 89 11.85 41.81 5.90
C TYR A 89 12.89 42.09 6.98
N THR A 90 13.82 41.15 7.20
CA THR A 90 14.87 41.32 8.22
C THR A 90 15.81 42.48 7.92
N ALA A 91 16.14 42.70 6.63
CA ALA A 91 17.04 43.77 6.22
C ALA A 91 16.35 45.14 6.27
N VAL A 92 15.11 45.21 5.79
CA VAL A 92 14.29 46.44 5.83
C VAL A 92 14.00 46.85 7.28
N TYR A 93 13.63 45.90 8.14
CA TYR A 93 13.38 46.16 9.56
C TYR A 93 14.63 46.70 10.27
N SER A 94 15.80 46.07 10.06
CA SER A 94 17.04 46.57 10.67
C SER A 94 17.45 47.95 10.15
N ALA A 95 17.29 48.18 8.84
CA ALA A 95 17.60 49.48 8.25
C ALA A 95 16.66 50.58 8.77
N LEU A 96 15.38 50.27 8.97
CA LEU A 96 14.40 51.18 9.55
C LEU A 96 14.76 51.54 11.00
N LEU A 97 15.10 50.53 11.82
CA LEU A 97 15.55 50.77 13.20
C LEU A 97 16.83 51.62 13.25
N ASP A 98 17.80 51.34 12.40
CA ASP A 98 19.05 52.10 12.30
C ASP A 98 18.78 53.54 11.87
N ASN A 99 17.86 53.75 10.93
CA ASN A 99 17.46 55.08 10.47
C ASN A 99 16.82 55.89 11.62
N ILE A 100 15.82 55.31 12.31
CA ILE A 100 15.18 55.93 13.48
C ILE A 100 16.21 56.23 14.58
N CYS A 101 17.12 55.28 14.85
CA CYS A 101 18.16 55.45 15.86
C CYS A 101 19.23 56.48 15.47
N ARG A 102 19.41 56.80 14.19
CA ARG A 102 20.30 57.88 13.73
C ARG A 102 19.61 59.24 13.78
N SER A 103 18.34 59.31 13.40
CA SER A 103 17.59 60.57 13.26
C SER A 103 17.15 61.21 14.58
N PHE A 104 16.87 60.43 15.62
CA PHE A 104 16.29 60.95 16.87
C PHE A 104 17.19 60.67 18.07
N SER A 105 17.18 61.52 19.09
CA SER A 105 17.86 61.28 20.37
C SER A 105 17.08 60.26 21.24
N ASN A 106 17.69 59.79 22.34
CA ASN A 106 17.02 58.84 23.24
C ASN A 106 15.80 59.48 23.92
N ASP A 107 15.92 60.72 24.39
CA ASP A 107 14.83 61.44 25.07
C ASP A 107 13.66 61.75 24.12
N GLN A 108 13.95 62.01 22.84
CA GLN A 108 12.93 62.18 21.81
C GLN A 108 12.15 60.88 21.57
N LEU A 109 12.83 59.75 21.38
CA LEU A 109 12.16 58.45 21.23
C LEU A 109 11.33 58.10 22.47
N ARG A 110 11.82 58.41 23.66
CA ARG A 110 11.06 58.25 24.90
C ARG A 110 9.80 59.11 24.93
N SER A 111 9.90 60.39 24.56
CA SER A 111 8.74 61.29 24.45
C SER A 111 7.73 60.76 23.42
N PHE A 112 8.18 60.31 22.25
CA PHE A 112 7.31 59.72 21.23
C PHE A 112 6.60 58.47 21.75
N THR A 113 7.29 57.59 22.48
CA THR A 113 6.62 56.41 23.07
C THR A 113 5.50 56.80 24.04
N GLN A 114 5.67 57.88 24.81
CA GLN A 114 4.61 58.42 25.68
C GLN A 114 3.45 58.99 24.86
N GLN A 115 3.74 59.69 23.75
CA GLN A 115 2.71 60.23 22.85
C GLN A 115 1.90 59.12 22.16
N TYR A 116 2.50 57.97 21.85
CA TYR A 116 1.78 56.77 21.38
C TYR A 116 1.07 55.99 22.49
N GLY A 117 1.14 56.43 23.75
CA GLY A 117 0.53 55.72 24.90
C GLY A 117 1.27 54.43 25.29
N LEU A 118 2.52 54.25 24.87
CA LEU A 118 3.33 53.08 25.19
C LEU A 118 4.06 53.29 26.53
N SER A 119 3.60 52.63 27.58
CA SER A 119 4.22 52.68 28.91
C SER A 119 5.49 51.81 28.95
N LEU A 120 6.64 52.39 28.64
CA LEU A 120 7.95 51.73 28.68
C LEU A 120 8.80 52.23 29.86
N GLY A 121 9.63 51.35 30.41
CA GLY A 121 10.52 51.69 31.53
C GLY A 121 11.56 52.75 31.13
N SER A 122 11.87 53.67 32.04
CA SER A 122 12.75 54.83 31.78
C SER A 122 14.21 54.48 31.46
N LYS A 123 14.67 53.27 31.80
CA LYS A 123 16.07 52.82 31.68
C LYS A 123 16.34 51.95 30.44
N LEU A 124 15.47 52.01 29.43
CA LEU A 124 15.69 51.25 28.19
C LEU A 124 16.76 51.89 27.30
N ARG A 125 17.42 51.05 26.50
CA ARG A 125 18.34 51.51 25.45
C ARG A 125 17.53 52.15 24.34
N LYS A 126 18.15 53.12 23.64
CA LYS A 126 17.59 53.83 22.48
C LYS A 126 16.92 52.90 21.46
N ALA A 127 17.60 51.82 21.08
CA ALA A 127 17.09 50.82 20.14
C ALA A 127 15.79 50.16 20.61
N SER A 128 15.61 49.92 21.91
CA SER A 128 14.38 49.31 22.45
C SER A 128 13.17 50.25 22.39
N TYR A 129 13.36 51.58 22.45
CA TYR A 129 12.28 52.52 22.19
C TYR A 129 11.88 52.50 20.71
N ALA A 130 12.86 52.47 19.81
CA ALA A 130 12.60 52.34 18.36
C ALA A 130 11.89 51.01 18.03
N GLU A 131 12.35 49.88 18.59
CA GLU A 131 11.68 48.57 18.47
C GLU A 131 10.24 48.66 18.95
N ALA A 132 9.98 49.25 20.12
CA ALA A 132 8.61 49.34 20.65
C ALA A 132 7.69 50.23 19.81
N ILE A 133 8.20 51.32 19.21
CA ILE A 133 7.43 52.15 18.27
C ILE A 133 7.07 51.32 17.04
N VAL A 134 8.06 50.70 16.41
CA VAL A 134 7.85 49.91 15.18
C VAL A 134 6.91 48.73 15.43
N GLU A 135 7.11 47.99 16.53
CA GLU A 135 6.33 46.79 16.85
C GLU A 135 4.92 47.12 17.37
N LYS A 136 4.78 48.10 18.27
CA LYS A 136 3.49 48.36 18.96
C LYS A 136 2.70 49.49 18.32
N ALA A 137 3.34 50.60 17.96
CA ALA A 137 2.65 51.73 17.36
C ALA A 137 2.39 51.50 15.86
N TRP A 138 3.38 50.95 15.14
CA TRP A 138 3.26 50.68 13.70
C TRP A 138 2.82 49.25 13.37
N GLN A 139 2.66 48.39 14.38
CA GLN A 139 2.14 47.02 14.26
C GLN A 139 3.00 46.08 13.40
N TRP A 140 4.31 46.32 13.31
CA TRP A 140 5.20 45.39 12.61
C TRP A 140 5.49 44.14 13.46
N PRO A 141 5.46 42.92 12.91
CA PRO A 141 5.83 41.71 13.64
C PRO A 141 7.26 41.75 14.19
N SER A 142 7.43 41.38 15.46
CA SER A 142 8.75 41.43 16.10
C SER A 142 9.73 40.43 15.46
N LEU A 143 10.99 40.84 15.28
CA LEU A 143 12.03 39.94 14.78
C LEU A 143 12.26 38.75 15.72
N ARG A 144 12.00 38.91 17.02
CA ARG A 144 12.14 37.84 18.01
C ARG A 144 11.06 36.78 17.84
N GLU A 145 9.81 37.18 17.65
CA GLU A 145 8.70 36.24 17.38
C GLU A 145 8.88 35.58 16.03
N LEU A 146 9.28 36.32 14.99
CA LEU A 146 9.56 35.73 13.68
C LEU A 146 10.72 34.74 13.72
N LYS A 147 11.80 35.04 14.46
CA LYS A 147 12.89 34.07 14.66
C LYS A 147 12.42 32.85 15.45
N ARG A 148 11.64 33.01 16.52
CA ARG A 148 11.07 31.86 17.24
C ARG A 148 10.13 31.03 16.36
N ALA A 149 9.28 31.67 15.56
CA ALA A 149 8.38 31.01 14.63
C ALA A 149 9.16 30.28 13.51
N ARG A 150 10.23 30.89 12.98
CA ARG A 150 11.13 30.24 12.01
C ARG A 150 11.91 29.08 12.64
N SER A 151 12.45 29.26 13.84
CA SER A 151 13.15 28.21 14.58
C SER A 151 12.24 27.04 14.92
N GLY A 152 11.00 27.28 15.36
CA GLY A 152 10.01 26.22 15.59
C GLY A 152 9.62 25.47 14.31
N ARG A 153 9.59 26.15 13.16
CA ARG A 153 9.41 25.50 11.84
C ARG A 153 10.66 24.76 11.35
N ALA A 154 11.85 25.19 11.76
CA ALA A 154 13.13 24.62 11.34
C ALA A 154 13.64 23.49 12.25
N GLU A 155 13.08 23.36 13.46
CA GLU A 155 13.41 22.28 14.37
C GLU A 155 12.78 20.98 13.85
N VAL A 156 13.59 20.22 13.13
CA VAL A 156 13.25 18.87 12.70
C VAL A 156 13.17 18.00 13.95
N THR A 157 11.96 17.65 14.34
CA THR A 157 11.69 16.72 15.43
C THR A 157 11.58 15.32 14.86
N SER A 158 12.05 14.33 15.60
CA SER A 158 11.85 12.93 15.27
C SER A 158 11.11 12.18 16.36
N LEU A 159 10.22 11.28 15.93
CA LEU A 159 9.36 10.48 16.80
C LEU A 159 9.41 9.02 16.34
N ALA A 160 9.59 8.10 17.29
CA ALA A 160 9.55 6.67 17.04
C ALA A 160 8.31 6.07 17.71
N LEU A 161 7.37 5.60 16.90
CA LEU A 161 6.13 4.96 17.38
C LEU A 161 6.28 3.45 17.31
N ALA A 162 6.26 2.78 18.45
CA ALA A 162 6.21 1.32 18.50
C ALA A 162 4.85 0.83 17.97
N LEU A 163 4.86 -0.12 17.04
CA LEU A 163 3.66 -0.65 16.40
C LEU A 163 3.69 -2.16 16.38
N SER A 164 2.54 -2.78 16.62
CA SER A 164 2.33 -4.20 16.33
C SER A 164 2.36 -4.45 14.81
N PRO A 165 2.68 -5.68 14.38
CA PRO A 165 2.64 -6.04 12.96
C PRO A 165 1.28 -5.76 12.30
N SER A 166 0.18 -5.97 13.03
CA SER A 166 -1.18 -5.69 12.54
C SER A 166 -1.44 -4.20 12.32
N GLU A 167 -1.02 -3.35 13.27
CA GLU A 167 -1.19 -1.90 13.14
C GLU A 167 -0.35 -1.37 11.98
N LEU A 168 0.90 -1.84 11.86
CA LEU A 168 1.78 -1.43 10.78
C LEU A 168 1.22 -1.86 9.41
N PHE A 169 0.70 -3.08 9.29
CA PHE A 169 0.08 -3.53 8.04
C PHE A 169 -1.10 -2.64 7.61
N ILE A 170 -1.97 -2.29 8.56
CA ILE A 170 -3.13 -1.42 8.30
C ILE A 170 -2.68 0.01 7.97
N LEU A 171 -1.67 0.54 8.65
CA LEU A 171 -1.11 1.87 8.40
C LEU A 171 -0.36 1.99 7.07
N LEU A 172 0.30 0.92 6.62
CA LEU A 172 0.96 0.88 5.31
C LEU A 172 -0.07 0.94 4.18
N GLY A 173 -1.27 0.37 4.40
CA GLY A 173 -2.29 0.27 3.37
C GLY A 173 -1.86 -0.65 2.22
N LYS A 174 -2.61 -0.60 1.12
CA LYS A 174 -2.30 -1.40 -0.06
C LYS A 174 -1.02 -0.87 -0.72
N ASP A 175 0.01 -1.70 -0.75
CA ASP A 175 1.29 -1.39 -1.39
C ASP A 175 2.02 -0.16 -0.84
N GLY A 176 1.75 0.25 0.42
CA GLY A 176 2.40 1.41 1.05
C GLY A 176 1.75 2.77 0.75
N SER A 177 0.61 2.78 0.05
CA SER A 177 -0.08 4.00 -0.38
C SER A 177 -0.54 4.89 0.77
N ASP A 178 -1.07 4.31 1.85
CA ASP A 178 -1.57 5.07 3.01
C ASP A 178 -0.41 5.74 3.77
N LEU A 179 0.74 5.06 3.88
CA LEU A 179 1.93 5.64 4.49
C LEU A 179 2.48 6.80 3.66
N PHE A 180 2.47 6.66 2.33
CA PHE A 180 2.87 7.72 1.42
C PHE A 180 1.92 8.92 1.51
N GLN A 181 0.60 8.68 1.61
CA GLN A 181 -0.38 9.72 1.80
C GLN A 181 -0.17 10.45 3.14
N LEU A 182 0.08 9.73 4.23
CA LEU A 182 0.41 10.32 5.54
C LEU A 182 1.65 11.21 5.45
N SER A 183 2.72 10.73 4.79
CA SER A 183 3.95 11.51 4.58
C SER A 183 3.67 12.83 3.85
N ARG A 184 2.84 12.78 2.81
CA ARG A 184 2.46 13.96 2.00
C ARG A 184 1.53 14.92 2.75
N GLU A 185 0.52 14.41 3.44
CA GLU A 185 -0.51 15.19 4.13
C GLU A 185 0.07 15.99 5.30
N TYR A 186 0.93 15.36 6.10
CA TYR A 186 1.53 16.00 7.27
C TYR A 186 2.92 16.59 6.99
N ASN A 187 3.46 16.44 5.77
CA ASN A 187 4.82 16.83 5.40
C ASN A 187 5.88 16.24 6.36
N VAL A 188 5.76 14.94 6.62
CA VAL A 188 6.69 14.17 7.47
C VAL A 188 7.40 13.12 6.63
N TYR A 189 8.68 12.90 6.88
CA TYR A 189 9.39 11.74 6.38
C TYR A 189 9.05 10.53 7.27
N ALA A 190 8.43 9.51 6.68
CA ALA A 190 8.01 8.31 7.39
C ALA A 190 8.87 7.11 6.96
N SER A 191 9.44 6.39 7.92
CA SER A 191 10.27 5.22 7.66
C SER A 191 10.03 4.11 8.69
N VAL A 192 10.05 2.85 8.25
CA VAL A 192 9.81 1.70 9.12
C VAL A 192 11.14 1.11 9.58
N LYS A 193 11.33 0.98 10.89
CA LYS A 193 12.47 0.27 11.51
C LYS A 193 11.98 -1.07 12.04
N ARG A 194 12.77 -2.14 11.87
CA ARG A 194 12.37 -3.51 12.22
C ARG A 194 12.72 -3.93 13.65
N ASN A 195 13.73 -3.30 14.25
CA ASN A 195 14.27 -3.69 15.56
C ASN A 195 14.39 -2.46 16.50
N PRO A 196 13.37 -2.17 17.33
CA PRO A 196 12.03 -2.77 17.38
C PRO A 196 11.16 -2.35 16.20
N LEU A 197 10.07 -3.09 15.94
CA LEU A 197 9.11 -2.76 14.88
C LEU A 197 8.44 -1.41 15.21
N SER A 198 8.88 -0.36 14.53
CA SER A 198 8.50 1.00 14.83
C SER A 198 8.40 1.83 13.56
N LEU A 199 7.47 2.79 13.57
CA LEU A 199 7.35 3.81 12.55
C LEU A 199 8.07 5.07 13.03
N TYR A 200 9.10 5.47 12.29
CA TYR A 200 9.89 6.66 12.56
C TYR A 200 9.38 7.80 11.69
N LEU A 201 8.96 8.88 12.34
CA LEU A 201 8.47 10.11 11.73
C LEU A 201 9.49 11.22 11.97
N GLU A 202 9.81 11.99 10.92
CA GLU A 202 10.74 13.10 10.99
C GLU A 202 10.15 14.30 10.25
N GLY A 203 10.07 15.47 10.87
CA GLY A 203 9.47 16.66 10.28
C GLY A 203 9.37 17.83 11.24
N SER A 204 8.58 18.85 10.89
CA SER A 204 8.29 19.94 11.83
C SER A 204 7.55 19.41 13.07
N ARG A 205 7.71 20.05 14.22
CA ARG A 205 7.07 19.61 15.47
C ARG A 205 5.55 19.46 15.34
N ASP A 206 4.90 20.44 14.71
CA ASP A 206 3.43 20.42 14.51
C ASP A 206 3.02 19.33 13.51
N SER A 207 3.80 19.13 12.45
CA SER A 207 3.62 18.05 11.47
C SER A 207 3.70 16.66 12.10
N VAL A 208 4.73 16.42 12.91
CA VAL A 208 4.94 15.13 13.59
C VAL A 208 3.82 14.86 14.59
N LYS A 209 3.41 15.87 15.36
CA LYS A 209 2.28 15.76 16.29
C LYS A 209 0.97 15.45 15.57
N GLY A 210 0.67 16.12 14.45
CA GLY A 210 -0.51 15.82 13.64
C GLY A 210 -0.52 14.40 13.08
N ALA A 211 0.65 13.91 12.63
CA ALA A 211 0.81 12.54 12.16
C ALA A 211 0.64 11.50 13.29
N GLU A 212 1.15 11.79 14.49
CA GLU A 212 0.95 10.96 15.69
C GLU A 212 -0.54 10.87 16.05
N GLU A 213 -1.24 12.00 16.12
CA GLU A 213 -2.68 12.04 16.40
C GLU A 213 -3.49 11.27 15.34
N TYR A 214 -3.10 11.37 14.06
CA TYR A 214 -3.71 10.58 12.99
C TYR A 214 -3.50 9.07 13.20
N ILE A 215 -2.27 8.64 13.52
CA ILE A 215 -1.95 7.24 13.77
C ILE A 215 -2.76 6.71 14.96
N ASP A 216 -2.89 7.49 16.03
CA ASP A 216 -3.68 7.11 17.19
C ASP A 216 -5.17 6.99 16.88
N ARG A 217 -5.71 7.85 16.01
CA ARG A 217 -7.08 7.68 15.48
C ARG A 217 -7.22 6.38 14.68
N VAL A 218 -6.24 6.06 13.82
CA VAL A 218 -6.25 4.81 13.06
C VAL A 218 -6.21 3.62 14.01
N ARG A 219 -5.31 3.60 15.01
CA ARG A 219 -5.21 2.55 16.03
C ARG A 219 -6.56 2.31 16.73
N LYS A 220 -7.22 3.38 17.18
CA LYS A 220 -8.53 3.31 17.83
C LYS A 220 -9.64 2.82 16.90
N GLY A 221 -9.49 3.03 15.59
CA GLY A 221 -10.43 2.58 14.57
C GLY A 221 -10.21 1.15 14.07
N ILE A 222 -9.16 0.44 14.53
CA ILE A 222 -8.95 -0.96 14.14
C ILE A 222 -10.00 -1.83 14.82
N VAL A 223 -10.80 -2.50 14.01
CA VAL A 223 -11.72 -3.56 14.45
C VAL A 223 -11.01 -4.91 14.40
N GLU A 224 -11.26 -5.72 15.42
CA GLU A 224 -10.72 -7.06 15.58
C GLU A 224 -11.86 -8.08 15.66
N ASP A 225 -11.64 -9.24 15.07
CA ASP A 225 -12.57 -10.36 15.11
C ASP A 225 -11.78 -11.68 15.13
N THR A 226 -12.34 -12.71 15.77
CA THR A 226 -11.75 -14.05 15.84
C THR A 226 -12.75 -15.07 15.33
N PHE A 227 -12.29 -16.06 14.58
CA PHE A 227 -13.16 -17.11 14.06
C PHE A 227 -12.44 -18.44 13.91
N ASP A 228 -13.23 -19.51 13.98
CA ASP A 228 -12.77 -20.87 13.77
C ASP A 228 -12.85 -21.21 12.27
N THR A 229 -11.82 -21.90 11.76
CA THR A 229 -11.89 -22.45 10.40
C THR A 229 -12.78 -23.69 10.40
N PRO A 230 -13.60 -23.89 9.35
CA PRO A 230 -14.51 -25.03 9.30
C PRO A 230 -13.78 -26.38 9.23
N SER A 231 -12.59 -26.40 8.63
CA SER A 231 -11.71 -27.56 8.61
C SER A 231 -10.60 -27.44 9.65
N LYS A 232 -10.16 -28.59 10.17
CA LYS A 232 -8.98 -28.73 11.05
C LYS A 232 -7.66 -28.57 10.29
N HIS A 233 -7.68 -28.48 8.96
CA HIS A 233 -6.47 -28.32 8.16
C HIS A 233 -5.89 -26.91 8.30
N PRO A 234 -4.59 -26.76 8.60
CA PRO A 234 -3.98 -25.44 8.73
C PRO A 234 -3.94 -24.73 7.38
N ILE A 235 -4.29 -23.44 7.38
CA ILE A 235 -4.07 -22.58 6.22
C ILE A 235 -2.55 -22.39 6.03
N PRO A 236 -2.00 -22.53 4.81
CA PRO A 236 -0.59 -22.27 4.55
C PRO A 236 -0.22 -20.82 4.88
N GLN A 237 0.93 -20.58 5.51
CA GLN A 237 1.36 -19.23 5.93
C GLN A 237 1.38 -18.23 4.76
N GLU A 238 1.71 -18.68 3.56
CA GLU A 238 1.72 -17.81 2.37
C GLU A 238 0.33 -17.31 1.98
N ALA A 239 -0.70 -18.13 2.21
CA ALA A 239 -2.07 -17.71 1.97
C ALA A 239 -2.47 -16.58 2.93
N PHE A 240 -1.93 -16.53 4.16
CA PHE A 240 -2.17 -15.39 5.07
C PHE A 240 -1.73 -14.07 4.45
N HIS A 241 -0.55 -14.03 3.84
CA HIS A 241 -0.04 -12.80 3.22
C HIS A 241 -0.88 -12.39 2.01
N SER A 242 -1.24 -13.35 1.14
CA SER A 242 -2.08 -13.07 -0.03
C SER A 242 -3.48 -12.62 0.37
N ILE A 243 -4.12 -13.33 1.31
CA ILE A 243 -5.43 -12.98 1.85
C ILE A 243 -5.37 -11.59 2.49
N SER A 244 -4.32 -11.30 3.25
CA SER A 244 -4.20 -10.00 3.92
C SER A 244 -4.13 -8.86 2.92
N ARG A 245 -3.30 -9.01 1.87
CA ARG A 245 -3.15 -8.02 0.80
C ARG A 245 -4.43 -7.86 -0.03
N LEU A 246 -5.15 -8.94 -0.31
CA LEU A 246 -6.39 -8.91 -1.10
C LEU A 246 -7.57 -8.32 -0.32
N SER A 247 -7.66 -8.61 0.97
CA SER A 247 -8.76 -8.16 1.82
C SER A 247 -8.53 -6.79 2.45
N GLY A 248 -7.28 -6.32 2.53
CA GLY A 248 -6.94 -5.13 3.31
C GLY A 248 -7.17 -5.34 4.81
N ALA A 249 -7.04 -6.58 5.28
CA ALA A 249 -7.13 -6.96 6.68
C ALA A 249 -5.88 -7.77 7.05
N PHE A 250 -5.38 -7.62 8.27
CA PHE A 250 -4.28 -8.44 8.77
C PHE A 250 -4.84 -9.74 9.35
N LEU A 251 -4.37 -10.88 8.85
CA LEU A 251 -4.73 -12.21 9.33
C LEU A 251 -3.55 -12.81 10.12
N GLU A 252 -3.82 -13.32 11.31
CA GLU A 252 -2.84 -14.05 12.12
C GLU A 252 -3.47 -15.23 12.85
N LYS A 253 -2.63 -16.17 13.25
CA LYS A 253 -3.05 -17.37 13.98
C LYS A 253 -2.84 -17.15 15.47
N THR A 254 -3.90 -17.35 16.25
CA THR A 254 -3.86 -17.31 17.72
C THR A 254 -3.32 -18.64 18.27
N GLU A 255 -2.86 -18.64 19.52
CA GLU A 255 -2.35 -19.84 20.23
C GLU A 255 -3.40 -20.99 20.22
N ASP A 256 -4.67 -20.64 20.34
CA ASP A 256 -5.83 -21.57 20.32
C ASP A 256 -6.18 -22.13 18.94
N GLN A 257 -5.31 -22.01 17.94
CA GLN A 257 -5.57 -22.36 16.52
C GLN A 257 -6.68 -21.53 15.83
N LYS A 258 -7.29 -20.58 16.54
CA LYS A 258 -8.25 -19.63 15.95
C LYS A 258 -7.54 -18.64 15.03
N LEU A 259 -8.29 -18.08 14.09
CA LEU A 259 -7.79 -17.01 13.23
C LEU A 259 -8.26 -15.67 13.76
N ARG A 260 -7.31 -14.79 14.03
CA ARG A 260 -7.55 -13.39 14.39
C ARG A 260 -7.42 -12.51 13.16
N VAL A 261 -8.41 -11.67 12.92
CA VAL A 261 -8.49 -10.73 11.80
C VAL A 261 -8.57 -9.33 12.35
N ARG A 262 -7.71 -8.42 11.86
CA ARG A 262 -7.73 -7.00 12.20
C ARG A 262 -7.86 -6.15 10.95
N ALA A 263 -8.75 -5.17 10.93
CA ALA A 263 -8.91 -4.29 9.78
C ALA A 263 -9.42 -2.90 10.16
N LYS A 264 -9.34 -1.94 9.23
CA LYS A 264 -9.95 -0.61 9.38
C LYS A 264 -11.48 -0.63 9.25
N HIS A 265 -12.01 -1.55 8.43
CA HIS A 265 -13.43 -1.61 8.11
C HIS A 265 -13.98 -3.04 8.32
N PRO A 266 -15.20 -3.21 8.89
CA PRO A 266 -15.82 -4.52 9.08
C PRO A 266 -16.02 -5.32 7.77
N SER A 267 -16.22 -4.63 6.65
CA SER A 267 -16.30 -5.27 5.32
C SER A 267 -15.04 -6.06 4.96
N ASN A 268 -13.87 -5.55 5.35
CA ASN A 268 -12.57 -6.18 5.08
C ASN A 268 -12.40 -7.43 5.95
N ILE A 269 -12.92 -7.41 7.19
CA ILE A 269 -12.97 -8.60 8.06
C ILE A 269 -13.81 -9.69 7.41
N MET A 270 -15.01 -9.36 6.93
CA MET A 270 -15.90 -10.31 6.26
C MET A 270 -15.26 -10.91 5.00
N LEU A 271 -14.59 -10.07 4.20
CA LEU A 271 -13.85 -10.54 3.02
C LEU A 271 -12.68 -11.47 3.40
N ALA A 272 -11.89 -11.10 4.41
CA ALA A 272 -10.80 -11.93 4.91
C ALA A 272 -11.28 -13.28 5.43
N LYS A 273 -12.37 -13.30 6.23
CA LYS A 273 -13.03 -14.54 6.69
C LYS A 273 -13.42 -15.43 5.51
N ARG A 274 -14.09 -14.87 4.49
CA ARG A 274 -14.49 -15.63 3.29
C ARG A 274 -13.29 -16.20 2.54
N LEU A 275 -12.23 -15.42 2.37
CA LEU A 275 -11.01 -15.86 1.67
C LEU A 275 -10.24 -16.91 2.48
N ALA A 276 -10.18 -16.77 3.80
CA ALA A 276 -9.56 -17.74 4.69
C ALA A 276 -10.32 -19.07 4.74
N ILE A 277 -11.66 -19.02 4.86
CA ILE A 277 -12.51 -20.22 4.75
C ILE A 277 -12.31 -20.91 3.39
N ARG A 278 -12.26 -20.14 2.31
CA ARG A 278 -11.99 -20.70 0.97
C ARG A 278 -10.60 -21.35 0.91
N ALA A 279 -9.56 -20.69 1.41
CA ALA A 279 -8.21 -21.23 1.42
C ALA A 279 -8.10 -22.49 2.30
N ASN A 280 -8.85 -22.54 3.40
CA ASN A 280 -8.96 -23.69 4.29
C ASN A 280 -9.63 -24.89 3.62
N TYR A 281 -10.61 -24.69 2.74
CA TYR A 281 -11.16 -25.79 1.93
C TYR A 281 -10.29 -26.17 0.74
N GLN A 282 -9.45 -25.27 0.24
CA GLN A 282 -8.52 -25.58 -0.86
C GLN A 282 -7.34 -26.45 -0.44
N THR A 283 -7.04 -26.53 0.86
CA THR A 283 -6.02 -27.43 1.39
C THR A 283 -6.53 -28.85 1.56
N GLU A 284 -7.85 -29.04 1.63
CA GLU A 284 -8.44 -30.37 1.60
C GLU A 284 -8.20 -31.00 0.23
N PRO A 285 -7.70 -32.23 0.17
CA PRO A 285 -7.56 -32.94 -1.09
C PRO A 285 -8.96 -33.05 -1.71
N SER A 286 -9.16 -32.33 -2.81
CA SER A 286 -10.41 -32.43 -3.56
C SER A 286 -10.50 -33.82 -4.16
N GLU A 287 -11.57 -34.54 -3.85
CA GLU A 287 -11.82 -35.84 -4.45
C GLU A 287 -12.06 -35.65 -5.95
N LEU A 288 -11.15 -36.19 -6.76
CA LEU A 288 -11.27 -36.15 -8.20
C LEU A 288 -12.16 -37.30 -8.67
N LEU A 289 -13.26 -36.93 -9.32
CA LEU A 289 -14.13 -37.87 -10.01
C LEU A 289 -13.88 -37.78 -11.52
N SER A 290 -13.83 -38.94 -12.14
CA SER A 290 -13.55 -39.09 -13.56
C SER A 290 -14.67 -39.90 -14.20
N GLN A 291 -15.23 -39.39 -15.30
CA GLN A 291 -16.31 -40.08 -16.00
C GLN A 291 -15.75 -40.93 -17.13
N GLN A 292 -16.15 -42.19 -17.16
CA GLN A 292 -15.89 -43.07 -18.28
C GLN A 292 -17.24 -43.39 -18.96
N THR A 293 -17.34 -43.07 -20.25
CA THR A 293 -18.49 -43.46 -21.05
C THR A 293 -18.39 -44.95 -21.38
N HIS A 294 -19.39 -45.72 -20.96
CA HIS A 294 -19.54 -47.10 -21.42
C HIS A 294 -20.06 -47.06 -22.85
N TYR A 295 -19.19 -47.28 -23.82
CA TYR A 295 -19.61 -47.64 -25.17
C TYR A 295 -20.23 -49.05 -25.08
N LYS A 296 -21.55 -49.10 -24.82
CA LYS A 296 -22.29 -50.36 -24.68
C LYS A 296 -22.47 -51.10 -26.01
N ASP A 297 -22.15 -50.50 -27.15
CA ASP A 297 -22.16 -51.19 -28.43
C ASP A 297 -20.91 -52.06 -28.59
N LYS A 298 -20.94 -53.23 -27.94
CA LYS A 298 -20.05 -54.35 -28.28
C LYS A 298 -20.31 -54.88 -29.69
N GLU A 299 -21.46 -54.56 -30.30
CA GLU A 299 -21.89 -55.20 -31.56
C GLU A 299 -21.48 -54.45 -32.84
N LEU A 300 -20.98 -53.20 -32.75
CA LEU A 300 -20.58 -52.39 -33.92
C LEU A 300 -19.13 -51.86 -33.85
N ARG A 301 -18.28 -52.47 -33.02
CA ARG A 301 -16.85 -52.12 -33.01
C ARG A 301 -16.18 -52.65 -34.27
N THR A 302 -16.13 -51.82 -35.32
CA THR A 302 -15.03 -51.91 -36.28
C THR A 302 -13.71 -51.81 -35.50
N PRO A 303 -12.81 -52.81 -35.59
CA PRO A 303 -11.62 -52.94 -34.73
C PRO A 303 -10.54 -51.85 -34.91
N THR A 304 -10.83 -50.78 -35.64
CA THR A 304 -9.84 -49.78 -36.07
C THR A 304 -9.76 -48.52 -35.20
N ALA A 305 -10.63 -48.37 -34.19
CA ALA A 305 -10.56 -47.19 -33.31
C ALA A 305 -9.39 -47.34 -32.33
N ALA A 306 -8.29 -46.62 -32.59
CA ALA A 306 -7.14 -46.56 -31.70
C ALA A 306 -7.60 -46.18 -30.27
N PRO A 307 -6.98 -46.76 -29.22
CA PRO A 307 -7.31 -46.41 -27.84
C PRO A 307 -7.12 -44.91 -27.63
N LEU A 308 -8.01 -44.32 -26.83
CA LEU A 308 -7.94 -42.89 -26.51
C LEU A 308 -6.63 -42.60 -25.81
N ALA A 309 -5.75 -41.86 -26.48
CA ALA A 309 -4.51 -41.37 -25.91
C ALA A 309 -4.77 -40.11 -25.08
N TYR A 310 -4.03 -39.98 -23.99
CA TYR A 310 -4.06 -38.84 -23.09
C TYR A 310 -2.63 -38.33 -22.86
N SER A 311 -2.51 -37.04 -22.59
CA SER A 311 -1.23 -36.44 -22.24
C SER A 311 -1.41 -35.25 -21.31
N LEU A 312 -0.33 -34.88 -20.63
CA LEU A 312 -0.25 -33.75 -19.73
C LEU A 312 0.39 -32.58 -20.46
N TYR A 313 -0.34 -31.47 -20.56
CA TYR A 313 0.14 -30.26 -21.22
C TYR A 313 0.40 -29.17 -20.20
N PRO A 314 1.45 -28.35 -20.37
CA PRO A 314 1.59 -27.13 -19.59
C PRO A 314 0.36 -26.24 -19.77
N PHE A 315 -0.08 -25.62 -18.67
CA PHE A 315 -1.19 -24.70 -18.63
C PHE A 315 -0.70 -23.29 -18.28
N SER A 316 -0.92 -22.37 -19.21
CA SER A 316 -0.75 -20.93 -19.02
C SER A 316 -2.12 -20.27 -19.06
N GLY A 317 -2.70 -20.00 -17.89
CA GLY A 317 -3.96 -19.27 -17.79
C GLY A 317 -3.76 -17.77 -18.12
N PRO A 318 -4.73 -17.11 -18.79
CA PRO A 318 -4.61 -15.68 -19.14
C PRO A 318 -4.60 -14.77 -17.90
N ARG A 319 -5.16 -15.24 -16.77
CA ARG A 319 -5.13 -14.56 -15.47
C ARG A 319 -4.95 -15.59 -14.38
N LEU A 320 -3.74 -15.74 -13.84
CA LEU A 320 -3.55 -16.55 -12.64
C LEU A 320 -4.33 -15.90 -11.49
N LEU A 321 -5.11 -16.71 -10.77
CA LEU A 321 -5.79 -16.20 -9.57
C LEU A 321 -4.72 -15.73 -8.58
N PRO A 322 -4.89 -14.59 -7.89
CA PRO A 322 -3.91 -14.08 -6.92
C PRO A 322 -3.57 -15.05 -5.77
N THR A 323 -4.38 -16.08 -5.56
CA THR A 323 -4.14 -17.16 -4.59
C THR A 323 -3.26 -18.28 -5.14
N MET A 324 -3.02 -18.34 -6.45
CA MET A 324 -2.20 -19.35 -7.14
C MET A 324 -0.78 -18.83 -7.46
N THR A 325 -0.33 -17.74 -6.84
CA THR A 325 0.86 -16.96 -7.23
C THR A 325 2.22 -17.62 -6.98
N ARG A 326 2.27 -18.92 -6.70
CA ARG A 326 3.54 -19.63 -6.83
C ARG A 326 3.83 -19.80 -8.31
N SER A 327 5.10 -19.66 -8.69
CA SER A 327 5.64 -19.95 -10.03
C SER A 327 5.57 -21.44 -10.39
N THR A 328 4.56 -22.16 -9.90
CA THR A 328 4.34 -23.55 -10.24
C THR A 328 3.80 -23.60 -11.65
N THR A 329 4.56 -24.23 -12.55
CA THR A 329 4.00 -24.74 -13.78
C THR A 329 2.88 -25.71 -13.42
N PHE A 330 1.73 -25.49 -14.03
CA PHE A 330 0.58 -26.38 -13.90
C PHE A 330 0.49 -27.26 -15.13
N LEU A 331 0.19 -28.53 -14.94
CA LEU A 331 -0.13 -29.45 -16.02
C LEU A 331 -1.64 -29.64 -16.07
N ARG A 332 -2.22 -29.60 -17.27
CA ARG A 332 -3.60 -30.02 -17.53
C ARG A 332 -3.60 -31.37 -18.20
N TRP A 333 -4.48 -32.24 -17.74
CA TRP A 333 -4.78 -33.50 -18.42
C TRP A 333 -5.67 -33.23 -19.62
N ARG A 334 -5.28 -33.72 -20.80
CA ARG A 334 -6.07 -33.59 -22.04
C ARG A 334 -6.07 -34.91 -22.81
N ARG A 335 -7.20 -35.22 -23.44
CA ARG A 335 -7.28 -36.24 -24.48
C ARG A 335 -6.53 -35.77 -25.73
N VAL A 336 -5.61 -36.59 -26.22
CA VAL A 336 -4.89 -36.38 -27.47
C VAL A 336 -5.64 -37.16 -28.54
N GLY A 337 -6.29 -36.45 -29.45
CA GLY A 337 -6.88 -37.07 -30.64
C GLY A 337 -5.82 -37.22 -31.73
N ASP A 338 -6.06 -38.16 -32.64
CA ASP A 338 -5.32 -38.23 -33.90
C ASP A 338 -5.60 -36.95 -34.69
N TRP A 339 -4.61 -36.06 -34.75
CA TRP A 339 -4.71 -34.77 -35.46
C TRP A 339 -5.06 -34.91 -36.95
N LEU A 340 -4.85 -36.10 -37.52
CA LEU A 340 -5.13 -36.47 -38.90
C LEU A 340 -6.42 -37.28 -39.07
N GLY A 341 -7.10 -37.62 -37.97
CA GLY A 341 -8.37 -38.35 -38.01
C GLY A 341 -9.52 -37.42 -38.42
N ASP A 342 -10.48 -37.95 -39.17
CA ASP A 342 -11.65 -37.23 -39.66
C ASP A 342 -12.52 -36.73 -38.49
N THR A 343 -12.25 -35.50 -38.04
CA THR A 343 -12.86 -34.85 -36.87
C THR A 343 -14.37 -34.69 -36.98
N ARG A 344 -14.96 -34.90 -38.16
CA ARG A 344 -16.41 -34.85 -38.41
C ARG A 344 -17.18 -36.05 -37.89
N SER A 345 -16.54 -37.21 -37.67
CA SER A 345 -17.25 -38.45 -37.30
C SER A 345 -17.30 -38.71 -35.79
N GLN A 346 -16.47 -38.04 -35.00
CA GLN A 346 -16.66 -37.99 -33.55
C GLN A 346 -17.59 -36.81 -33.23
N SER A 347 -18.83 -36.87 -33.73
CA SER A 347 -19.92 -36.28 -32.97
C SER A 347 -19.90 -37.01 -31.64
N LEU A 348 -19.15 -36.45 -30.70
CA LEU A 348 -19.14 -36.93 -29.35
C LEU A 348 -20.62 -36.96 -28.98
N ASP A 349 -21.14 -38.15 -28.73
CA ASP A 349 -22.37 -38.31 -27.98
C ASP A 349 -22.02 -37.88 -26.54
N ILE A 350 -21.71 -36.57 -26.36
CA ILE A 350 -21.33 -35.88 -25.10
C ILE A 350 -22.47 -36.01 -24.08
N SER A 351 -23.61 -36.49 -24.55
CA SER A 351 -24.81 -36.82 -23.81
C SER A 351 -24.61 -37.88 -22.71
N GLY A 352 -23.41 -38.46 -22.54
CA GLY A 352 -23.09 -39.38 -21.44
C GLY A 352 -23.62 -38.94 -20.06
N LEU A 353 -23.37 -37.70 -19.63
CA LEU A 353 -23.94 -37.18 -18.37
C LEU A 353 -25.43 -36.87 -18.47
N ALA A 354 -25.87 -36.28 -19.59
CA ALA A 354 -27.26 -35.86 -19.78
C ALA A 354 -28.24 -37.03 -19.86
N GLN A 355 -27.77 -38.20 -20.34
CA GLN A 355 -28.54 -39.42 -20.52
C GLN A 355 -28.25 -40.48 -19.45
N SER A 356 -27.51 -40.12 -18.37
CA SER A 356 -27.08 -41.08 -17.34
C SER A 356 -26.31 -42.29 -17.92
N ARG A 357 -25.61 -42.09 -19.04
CA ARG A 357 -24.79 -43.08 -19.74
C ARG A 357 -23.32 -42.89 -19.35
N GLY A 358 -22.87 -43.70 -18.40
CA GLY A 358 -21.47 -43.75 -17.97
C GLY A 358 -21.36 -44.03 -16.48
N SER A 359 -20.17 -44.48 -16.07
CA SER A 359 -19.84 -44.68 -14.66
C SER A 359 -18.85 -43.61 -14.23
N LEU A 360 -19.03 -43.10 -13.03
CA LEU A 360 -18.07 -42.20 -12.40
C LEU A 360 -17.13 -43.03 -11.56
N PHE A 361 -15.84 -42.79 -11.71
CA PHE A 361 -14.80 -43.46 -10.98
C PHE A 361 -14.06 -42.45 -10.12
N SER A 362 -13.82 -42.80 -8.86
CA SER A 362 -12.82 -42.12 -8.05
C SER A 362 -11.44 -42.26 -8.68
N ILE A 363 -10.50 -41.46 -8.20
CA ILE A 363 -9.10 -41.55 -8.60
C ILE A 363 -8.49 -42.94 -8.32
N ASP A 364 -8.96 -43.62 -7.27
CA ASP A 364 -8.56 -44.99 -6.94
C ASP A 364 -9.20 -46.04 -7.85
N GLY A 365 -10.12 -45.62 -8.71
CA GLY A 365 -10.84 -46.48 -9.65
C GLY A 365 -12.07 -47.15 -9.07
N ALA A 366 -12.52 -46.76 -7.87
CA ALA A 366 -13.78 -47.23 -7.33
C ALA A 366 -14.94 -46.53 -8.05
N GLU A 367 -15.86 -47.32 -8.59
CA GLU A 367 -17.11 -46.78 -9.13
C GLU A 367 -17.89 -46.08 -8.02
N THR A 368 -18.42 -44.90 -8.31
CA THR A 368 -18.96 -43.98 -7.31
C THR A 368 -20.18 -43.26 -7.87
N ASP A 369 -21.25 -43.18 -7.08
CA ASP A 369 -22.41 -42.35 -7.43
C ASP A 369 -22.18 -40.88 -7.00
N LEU A 370 -22.33 -39.96 -7.96
CA LEU A 370 -22.19 -38.52 -7.72
C LEU A 370 -23.20 -38.03 -6.71
N GLN A 371 -24.44 -38.52 -6.76
CA GLN A 371 -25.49 -38.09 -5.86
C GLN A 371 -25.14 -38.52 -4.44
N HIS A 372 -24.78 -39.79 -4.23
CA HIS A 372 -24.30 -40.28 -2.95
C HIS A 372 -23.09 -39.48 -2.44
N ARG A 373 -22.12 -39.11 -3.29
CA ARG A 373 -20.96 -38.32 -2.85
C ARG A 373 -21.30 -36.89 -2.46
N LEU A 374 -22.07 -36.18 -3.30
CA LEU A 374 -22.48 -34.80 -3.00
C LEU A 374 -23.39 -34.73 -1.77
N LEU A 375 -24.15 -35.80 -1.50
CA LEU A 375 -25.13 -35.85 -0.41
C LEU A 375 -24.69 -36.62 0.84
N GLY A 376 -23.61 -37.41 0.76
CA GLY A 376 -23.15 -38.30 1.84
C GLY A 376 -22.56 -37.54 3.02
N ASN A 377 -21.86 -36.43 2.77
CA ASN A 377 -21.24 -35.60 3.81
C ASN A 377 -22.22 -34.58 4.44
N ILE A 378 -23.52 -34.78 4.24
CA ILE A 378 -24.58 -33.88 4.74
C ILE A 378 -25.08 -34.40 6.09
N THR A 379 -24.40 -34.03 7.16
CA THR A 379 -24.78 -34.41 8.54
C THR A 379 -25.87 -33.53 9.15
N SER A 380 -26.23 -32.40 8.53
CA SER A 380 -27.16 -31.41 9.09
C SER A 380 -28.51 -31.39 8.39
N SER A 381 -29.53 -31.90 9.09
CA SER A 381 -30.96 -31.71 8.79
C SER A 381 -31.33 -30.22 8.80
N GLY A 382 -32.00 -29.72 7.74
CA GLY A 382 -32.69 -28.41 7.76
C GLY A 382 -32.05 -27.25 6.99
N THR A 383 -30.87 -27.41 6.36
CA THR A 383 -30.25 -26.32 5.58
C THR A 383 -30.55 -26.43 4.08
N LYS A 384 -31.04 -25.35 3.46
CA LYS A 384 -31.11 -25.21 1.99
C LYS A 384 -29.67 -25.15 1.46
N ARG A 385 -29.34 -26.01 0.49
CA ARG A 385 -28.00 -26.06 -0.12
C ARG A 385 -28.05 -25.71 -1.60
N LEU A 386 -27.06 -24.94 -2.03
CA LEU A 386 -26.83 -24.58 -3.43
C LEU A 386 -25.61 -25.38 -3.90
N VAL A 387 -25.77 -26.18 -4.95
CA VAL A 387 -24.67 -26.91 -5.57
C VAL A 387 -24.37 -26.24 -6.90
N SER A 388 -23.33 -25.42 -6.94
CA SER A 388 -22.94 -24.73 -8.17
C SER A 388 -21.91 -25.57 -8.93
N ALA A 389 -22.05 -25.63 -10.25
CA ALA A 389 -21.07 -26.25 -11.14
C ALA A 389 -20.42 -25.16 -11.99
N PHE A 390 -19.11 -25.26 -12.18
CA PHE A 390 -18.35 -24.31 -12.97
C PHE A 390 -17.54 -25.06 -14.02
N SER A 391 -17.42 -24.49 -15.21
CA SER A 391 -16.47 -24.95 -16.20
C SER A 391 -15.06 -24.49 -15.83
N GLY A 392 -14.06 -25.29 -16.15
CA GLY A 392 -12.67 -24.92 -15.90
C GLY A 392 -11.70 -26.03 -16.22
N HIS A 393 -10.48 -25.88 -15.71
CA HIS A 393 -9.42 -26.86 -15.84
C HIS A 393 -9.08 -27.45 -14.49
N ILE A 394 -8.87 -28.76 -14.46
CA ILE A 394 -8.22 -29.43 -13.35
C ILE A 394 -6.72 -29.39 -13.62
N LEU A 395 -6.00 -28.74 -12.73
CA LEU A 395 -4.58 -28.46 -12.86
C LEU A 395 -3.80 -29.24 -11.82
N PHE A 396 -2.69 -29.84 -12.26
CA PHE A 396 -1.78 -30.59 -11.42
C PHE A 396 -0.49 -29.78 -11.25
N PRO A 397 -0.13 -29.39 -10.01
CA PRO A 397 1.12 -28.67 -9.80
C PRO A 397 2.32 -29.61 -10.05
N VAL A 398 3.34 -29.09 -10.72
CA VAL A 398 4.62 -29.80 -10.89
C VAL A 398 5.43 -29.70 -9.60
N SER A 399 5.71 -30.83 -8.95
CA SER A 399 6.36 -30.86 -7.63
C SER A 399 7.87 -30.60 -7.67
N ARG A 400 8.53 -30.78 -8.83
CA ARG A 400 9.99 -30.70 -8.96
C ARG A 400 10.43 -29.34 -9.47
N VAL A 401 11.40 -28.74 -8.77
CA VAL A 401 11.98 -27.43 -9.13
C VAL A 401 12.66 -27.48 -10.50
N ASP A 402 13.34 -28.59 -10.82
CA ASP A 402 14.04 -28.76 -12.10
C ASP A 402 13.09 -28.86 -13.31
N GLU A 403 11.81 -29.13 -13.07
CA GLU A 403 10.76 -29.21 -14.08
C GLU A 403 9.95 -27.90 -14.19
N GLN A 404 10.24 -26.90 -13.32
CA GLN A 404 9.62 -25.58 -13.40
C GLN A 404 10.13 -24.85 -14.65
N GLY A 405 9.31 -24.85 -15.70
CA GLY A 405 9.62 -24.22 -16.99
C GLY A 405 9.90 -25.21 -18.13
N SER A 406 9.94 -26.52 -17.84
CA SER A 406 9.99 -27.53 -18.89
C SER A 406 8.64 -27.61 -19.61
N LEU A 407 8.65 -27.47 -20.93
CA LEU A 407 7.49 -27.76 -21.79
C LEU A 407 7.33 -29.27 -22.06
N LYS A 408 8.29 -30.10 -21.63
CA LYS A 408 8.22 -31.54 -21.81
C LYS A 408 7.23 -32.11 -20.80
N SER A 409 6.23 -32.85 -21.32
CA SER A 409 5.37 -33.70 -20.49
C SER A 409 6.25 -34.62 -19.65
N PRO A 410 5.92 -34.87 -18.35
CA PRO A 410 6.64 -35.82 -17.51
C PRO A 410 6.60 -37.25 -18.09
N HIS A 411 5.67 -37.51 -19.01
CA HIS A 411 5.57 -38.78 -19.74
C HIS A 411 5.78 -38.55 -21.23
N THR A 412 6.60 -39.40 -21.83
CA THR A 412 6.78 -39.50 -23.29
C THR A 412 5.74 -40.43 -23.88
N GLY A 413 4.97 -39.94 -24.85
CA GLY A 413 3.96 -40.73 -25.58
C GLY A 413 2.53 -40.52 -25.11
N GLY A 414 1.59 -41.18 -25.78
CA GLY A 414 0.17 -41.20 -25.40
C GLY A 414 -0.06 -42.18 -24.26
N LEU A 415 -0.57 -41.69 -23.14
CA LEU A 415 -0.98 -42.51 -22.01
C LEU A 415 -2.39 -43.04 -22.24
N THR A 416 -2.67 -44.24 -21.74
CA THR A 416 -4.06 -44.67 -21.62
C THR A 416 -4.78 -43.89 -20.52
N TYR A 417 -6.11 -43.94 -20.51
CA TYR A 417 -6.91 -43.36 -19.43
C TYR A 417 -6.50 -43.94 -18.05
N THR A 418 -6.29 -45.26 -17.99
CA THR A 418 -5.91 -45.96 -16.76
C THR A 418 -4.52 -45.56 -16.26
N ASP A 419 -3.55 -45.39 -17.16
CA ASP A 419 -2.19 -44.94 -16.81
C ASP A 419 -2.20 -43.49 -16.31
N THR A 420 -3.03 -42.65 -16.93
CA THR A 420 -3.14 -41.26 -16.47
C THR A 420 -3.79 -41.20 -15.09
N ARG A 421 -4.87 -41.97 -14.87
CA ARG A 421 -5.53 -42.05 -13.56
C ARG A 421 -4.58 -42.56 -12.47
N SER A 422 -3.83 -43.62 -12.75
CA SER A 422 -2.86 -44.18 -11.79
C SER A 422 -1.73 -43.20 -11.51
N TRP A 423 -1.28 -42.43 -12.51
CA TRP A 423 -0.30 -41.37 -12.30
C TRP A 423 -0.84 -40.27 -11.37
N VAL A 424 -2.07 -39.80 -11.57
CA VAL A 424 -2.66 -38.78 -10.69
C VAL A 424 -2.81 -39.34 -9.27
N ALA A 425 -3.25 -40.59 -9.13
CA ALA A 425 -3.37 -41.27 -7.83
C ALA A 425 -2.00 -41.37 -7.11
N ALA A 426 -0.95 -41.71 -7.86
CA ALA A 426 0.41 -41.87 -7.34
C ALA A 426 1.02 -40.54 -6.89
N GLN A 427 0.74 -39.45 -7.61
CA GLN A 427 1.34 -38.15 -7.33
C GLN A 427 0.85 -37.56 -6.00
N ARG A 428 -0.34 -37.95 -5.51
CA ARG A 428 -0.99 -37.46 -4.29
C ARG A 428 -1.03 -35.93 -4.16
N THR A 429 -0.77 -35.19 -5.24
CA THR A 429 -0.80 -33.73 -5.23
C THR A 429 -2.24 -33.26 -5.26
N SER A 430 -2.53 -32.20 -4.50
CA SER A 430 -3.83 -31.56 -4.55
C SER A 430 -4.01 -30.96 -5.94
N ALA A 431 -4.85 -31.61 -6.74
CA ALA A 431 -5.30 -31.02 -7.98
C ALA A 431 -6.05 -29.74 -7.66
N THR A 432 -5.77 -28.68 -8.43
CA THR A 432 -6.45 -27.41 -8.26
C THR A 432 -7.39 -27.15 -9.41
N PHE A 433 -8.63 -26.78 -9.08
CA PHE A 433 -9.58 -26.32 -10.08
C PHE A 433 -9.33 -24.85 -10.43
N PHE A 434 -9.06 -24.58 -11.71
CA PHE A 434 -8.97 -23.24 -12.27
C PHE A 434 -10.26 -22.93 -13.06
N PRO A 435 -11.14 -22.05 -12.56
CA PRO A 435 -12.38 -21.71 -13.27
C PRO A 435 -12.05 -20.95 -14.55
N SER A 436 -12.51 -21.47 -15.68
CA SER A 436 -12.35 -20.85 -16.99
C SER A 436 -13.42 -21.35 -17.95
N LEU A 437 -13.76 -20.52 -18.93
CA LEU A 437 -14.57 -20.95 -20.06
C LEU A 437 -13.66 -21.65 -21.08
N PRO A 438 -14.07 -22.80 -21.64
CA PRO A 438 -13.45 -23.40 -22.81
C PRO A 438 -13.27 -22.36 -23.92
N LEU A 439 -12.15 -22.40 -24.65
CA LEU A 439 -11.83 -21.39 -25.67
C LEU A 439 -12.90 -21.30 -26.75
N GLU A 440 -13.52 -22.44 -27.04
CA GLU A 440 -14.65 -22.59 -27.96
C GLU A 440 -15.84 -21.72 -27.52
N LEU A 441 -16.11 -21.66 -26.21
CA LEU A 441 -17.19 -20.87 -25.63
C LEU A 441 -16.80 -19.40 -25.36
N VAL A 442 -15.51 -19.10 -25.24
CA VAL A 442 -15.02 -17.72 -25.06
C VAL A 442 -15.28 -16.87 -26.30
N LYS A 443 -15.21 -17.48 -27.50
CA LYS A 443 -15.41 -16.80 -28.78
C LYS A 443 -16.81 -16.97 -29.35
N ALA A 444 -17.57 -17.95 -28.87
CA ALA A 444 -18.96 -18.12 -29.27
C ALA A 444 -19.76 -16.90 -28.82
N LEU A 445 -20.42 -16.23 -29.76
CA LEU A 445 -21.48 -15.29 -29.43
C LEU A 445 -22.59 -16.13 -28.80
N PRO A 446 -23.03 -15.84 -27.56
CA PRO A 446 -24.12 -16.59 -26.96
C PRO A 446 -25.36 -16.41 -27.84
N SER A 447 -25.74 -17.45 -28.57
CA SER A 447 -26.96 -17.41 -29.39
C SER A 447 -28.18 -17.30 -28.46
N GLN A 448 -28.14 -17.99 -27.31
CA GLN A 448 -29.09 -17.90 -26.20
C GLN A 448 -28.40 -18.21 -24.86
N GLN A 449 -28.58 -17.35 -23.84
CA GLN A 449 -28.24 -17.70 -22.45
C GLN A 449 -29.41 -18.47 -21.85
N ARG A 450 -29.23 -19.77 -21.58
CA ARG A 450 -30.27 -20.59 -20.92
C ARG A 450 -29.83 -20.92 -19.50
N VAL A 451 -30.62 -20.49 -18.53
CA VAL A 451 -30.48 -20.97 -17.15
C VAL A 451 -31.30 -22.24 -17.02
N LEU A 452 -30.63 -23.40 -17.02
CA LEU A 452 -31.31 -24.66 -16.77
C LEU A 452 -31.57 -24.82 -15.28
N HIS A 453 -32.80 -24.58 -14.86
CA HIS A 453 -33.27 -24.90 -13.51
C HIS A 453 -33.69 -26.38 -13.47
N ARG A 454 -32.79 -27.28 -13.05
CA ARG A 454 -33.19 -28.65 -12.75
C ARG A 454 -33.73 -28.74 -11.32
N LEU A 455 -35.05 -28.72 -11.18
CA LEU A 455 -35.76 -29.09 -9.95
C LEU A 455 -35.69 -30.62 -9.81
N VAL A 456 -34.88 -31.12 -8.87
CA VAL A 456 -34.89 -32.54 -8.50
C VAL A 456 -35.90 -32.72 -7.37
N TYR A 457 -37.00 -33.40 -7.66
CA TYR A 457 -38.03 -33.76 -6.70
C TYR A 457 -37.53 -34.80 -5.70
N ARG A 458 -38.03 -34.71 -4.46
CA ARG A 458 -37.69 -35.63 -3.38
C ARG A 458 -38.41 -36.95 -3.51
N CYS A 459 -37.75 -37.99 -3.03
CA CYS A 459 -38.41 -39.22 -2.61
C CYS A 459 -39.40 -38.88 -1.48
N SER A 460 -40.66 -39.23 -1.67
CA SER A 460 -41.61 -39.29 -0.55
C SER A 460 -41.13 -40.40 0.38
N PRO A 461 -40.95 -40.17 1.69
CA PRO A 461 -40.80 -41.28 2.60
C PRO A 461 -42.08 -42.11 2.48
N VAL A 462 -41.96 -43.35 2.03
CA VAL A 462 -43.03 -44.34 2.20
C VAL A 462 -43.18 -44.49 3.71
N PHE A 463 -44.34 -44.05 4.21
CA PHE A 463 -44.91 -44.28 5.54
C PHE A 463 -44.03 -45.08 6.53
N GLU A 464 -43.18 -44.40 7.28
CA GLU A 464 -42.89 -44.79 8.66
C GLU A 464 -42.98 -43.53 9.53
N GLN A 465 -43.86 -43.62 10.52
CA GLN A 465 -44.16 -42.60 11.51
C GLN A 465 -42.91 -42.31 12.35
N ASP A 466 -42.08 -41.37 11.92
CA ASP A 466 -41.32 -40.57 12.86
C ASP A 466 -41.04 -39.15 12.34
N ASN A 467 -41.44 -38.18 13.14
CA ASN A 467 -41.59 -36.77 12.78
C ASN A 467 -40.25 -36.03 12.63
N SER A 468 -39.61 -36.13 11.46
CA SER A 468 -38.90 -34.98 10.87
C SER A 468 -38.62 -35.21 9.38
N ALA A 469 -39.58 -34.86 8.53
CA ALA A 469 -39.40 -34.91 7.08
C ALA A 469 -38.33 -33.91 6.63
N THR A 470 -37.07 -34.34 6.56
CA THR A 470 -35.95 -33.49 6.18
C THR A 470 -35.96 -33.23 4.69
N THR A 471 -36.26 -31.99 4.36
CA THR A 471 -36.47 -31.60 2.99
C THR A 471 -35.15 -31.02 2.41
N LYS A 472 -34.35 -31.85 1.71
CA LYS A 472 -33.08 -31.47 1.02
C LYS A 472 -33.34 -30.82 -0.35
N PHE A 473 -32.87 -29.59 -0.59
CA PHE A 473 -32.98 -28.91 -1.89
C PHE A 473 -31.60 -28.86 -2.55
N ILE A 474 -31.54 -29.14 -3.86
CA ILE A 474 -30.35 -28.95 -4.69
C ILE A 474 -30.76 -28.02 -5.84
N ARG A 475 -30.15 -26.83 -5.89
CA ARG A 475 -30.21 -25.96 -7.07
C ARG A 475 -28.87 -26.08 -7.77
N ILE A 476 -28.91 -26.56 -9.02
CA ILE A 476 -27.74 -26.62 -9.91
C ILE A 476 -27.86 -25.48 -10.90
N GLU A 477 -26.85 -24.62 -10.95
CA GLU A 477 -26.75 -23.57 -11.96
C GLU A 477 -25.58 -23.92 -12.88
N VAL A 478 -25.89 -24.17 -14.15
CA VAL A 478 -24.91 -24.34 -15.21
C VAL A 478 -25.16 -23.23 -16.23
N PRO A 479 -24.28 -22.22 -16.33
CA PRO A 479 -24.36 -21.28 -17.44
C PRO A 479 -23.97 -22.02 -18.72
N LEU A 480 -24.96 -22.35 -19.55
CA LEU A 480 -24.74 -22.89 -20.87
C LEU A 480 -24.71 -21.73 -21.88
N ILE A 481 -23.70 -21.76 -22.73
CA ILE A 481 -23.60 -20.93 -23.92
C ILE A 481 -23.81 -21.90 -25.07
N ASP A 482 -25.00 -21.90 -25.67
CA ASP A 482 -25.25 -22.66 -26.91
C ASP A 482 -24.50 -21.95 -28.06
N PRO A 483 -23.56 -22.63 -28.74
CA PRO A 483 -22.77 -22.05 -29.82
C PRO A 483 -23.57 -21.80 -31.11
#